data_AF-A0A7C5PL96-F1
#
_entry.id   AF-A0A7C5PL96-F1
#
_cell.length_a   1.000
_cell.length_b   1.000
_cell.length_c   1.000
_cell.angle_alpha   90.00
_cell.angle_beta   90.00
_cell.angle_gamma   90.00
#
_symmetry.space_group_name_H-M   'P 1'
#
loop_
_entity.id
_entity.type
_entity.pdbx_description
1 polymer ?
#
loop_
_entity_poly.entity_id
_entity_poly.type
_entity_poly.pdbx_seq_one_letter_code
_entity_poly.pdbx_strand_id
1 'polypeptide(L)'
;MAVTASIKEKFKFERKIAGLHIGFALVMVSIGMLYGPLQALEQAGINLYFLVPWTKTYYQGLTTHGVLNAEVFTTFFITGFLTYIVTRALDRNIRYKWISILGAVLMIGGV
;
A
#
# COMPACT_ATOMS: atom_id res chain seq x y z
N MET A 1 -38.20 -0.66 17.81
CA MET A 1 -36.91 -1.02 18.45
C MET A 1 -35.86 -1.11 17.34
N ALA A 2 -35.05 -0.07 17.13
CA ALA A 2 -34.06 -0.05 16.05
C ALA A 2 -32.88 -0.92 16.45
N VAL A 3 -32.64 -2.01 15.71
CA VAL A 3 -31.47 -2.87 15.92
C VAL A 3 -30.22 -2.05 15.59
N THR A 4 -29.44 -1.72 16.62
CA THR A 4 -28.12 -1.12 16.47
C THR A 4 -27.22 -2.10 15.73
N ALA A 5 -26.92 -1.81 14.46
CA ALA A 5 -25.95 -2.60 13.71
C ALA A 5 -24.60 -2.55 14.44
N SER A 6 -23.98 -3.72 14.65
CA SER A 6 -22.62 -3.82 15.18
C SER A 6 -21.68 -2.91 14.38
N ILE A 7 -20.72 -2.24 15.04
CA ILE A 7 -19.68 -1.40 14.40
C ILE A 7 -19.06 -2.10 13.19
N LYS A 8 -18.88 -3.43 13.30
CA LYS A 8 -18.38 -4.30 12.24
C LYS A 8 -19.23 -4.28 10.96
N GLU A 9 -20.56 -4.27 11.09
CA GLU A 9 -21.47 -4.20 9.95
C GLU A 9 -21.71 -2.75 9.49
N LYS A 10 -21.75 -1.78 10.41
CA LYS A 10 -21.90 -0.35 10.06
C LYS A 10 -20.83 0.13 9.08
N PHE A 11 -19.57 -0.24 9.31
CA PHE A 11 -18.39 0.19 8.53
C PHE A 11 -17.77 -0.92 7.66
N LYS A 12 -18.60 -1.88 7.22
CA LYS A 12 -18.13 -3.07 6.49
C LYS A 12 -17.38 -2.72 5.20
N PHE A 13 -17.84 -1.72 4.47
CA PHE A 13 -17.21 -1.28 3.22
C PHE A 13 -15.85 -0.63 3.49
N GLU A 14 -15.82 0.33 4.40
CA GLU A 14 -14.64 1.08 4.84
C GLU A 14 -13.57 0.11 5.37
N ARG A 15 -13.98 -0.92 6.12
CA ARG A 15 -13.05 -1.95 6.58
C ARG A 15 -12.43 -2.73 5.43
N LYS A 16 -13.22 -3.14 4.44
CA LYS A 16 -12.73 -3.91 3.30
C LYS A 16 -11.77 -3.10 2.45
N ILE A 17 -12.12 -1.86 2.13
CA ILE A 17 -11.29 -1.01 1.27
C ILE A 17 -10.02 -0.53 1.98
N ALA A 18 -10.11 -0.23 3.29
CA ALA A 18 -8.92 0.05 4.11
C ALA A 18 -8.00 -1.17 4.17
N GLY A 19 -8.56 -2.36 4.40
CA GLY A 19 -7.81 -3.61 4.41
C GLY A 19 -7.12 -3.89 3.06
N LEU A 20 -7.78 -3.59 1.94
CA LEU A 20 -7.18 -3.69 0.60
C LEU A 20 -5.94 -2.80 0.49
N HIS A 21 -6.05 -1.52 0.85
CA HIS A 21 -4.94 -0.58 0.75
C HIS A 21 -3.78 -0.93 1.69
N ILE A 22 -4.09 -1.26 2.95
CA ILE A 22 -3.07 -1.63 3.94
C ILE A 22 -2.38 -2.93 3.52
N GLY A 23 -3.14 -3.93 3.09
CA GLY A 23 -2.59 -5.19 2.58
C GLY A 23 -1.67 -4.96 1.39
N PHE A 24 -2.11 -4.17 0.41
CA PHE A 24 -1.29 -3.80 -0.75
C PHE A 24 0.00 -3.07 -0.32
N ALA A 25 -0.10 -2.08 0.57
CA ALA A 25 1.04 -1.32 1.08
C ALA A 25 2.08 -2.24 1.73
N LEU A 26 1.65 -3.20 2.56
CA LEU A 26 2.53 -4.14 3.25
C LEU A 26 3.24 -5.09 2.27
N VAL A 27 2.58 -5.50 1.19
CA VAL A 27 3.23 -6.28 0.13
C VAL A 27 4.27 -5.43 -0.59
N MET A 28 3.92 -4.21 -0.99
CA MET A 28 4.83 -3.32 -1.74
C MET A 28 6.07 -2.93 -0.94
N VAL A 29 5.92 -2.56 0.35
CA VAL A 29 7.08 -2.24 1.20
C VAL A 29 7.98 -3.46 1.40
N SER A 30 7.41 -4.66 1.50
CA SER A 30 8.20 -5.88 1.63
C SER A 30 9.06 -6.10 0.37
N ILE A 31 8.47 -5.93 -0.81
CA ILE A 31 9.20 -6.02 -2.09
C ILE A 31 10.28 -4.95 -2.18
N GLY A 32 9.95 -3.69 -1.87
CA GLY A 32 10.91 -2.59 -1.90
C GLY A 32 12.08 -2.82 -0.94
N MET A 33 11.82 -3.24 0.30
CA MET A 33 12.86 -3.54 1.29
C MET A 33 13.86 -4.61 0.83
N LEU A 34 13.44 -5.62 0.05
CA LEU A 34 14.35 -6.66 -0.46
C LEU A 34 15.44 -6.11 -1.40
N TYR A 35 15.23 -4.95 -2.03
CA TYR A 35 16.27 -4.30 -2.83
C TYR A 35 17.35 -3.64 -1.99
N GLY A 36 17.09 -3.29 -0.73
CA GLY A 36 18.08 -2.63 0.14
C GLY A 36 19.37 -3.46 0.31
N PRO A 37 19.28 -4.75 0.71
CA PRO A 37 20.44 -5.63 0.77
C PRO A 37 21.17 -5.78 -0.57
N LEU A 38 20.45 -5.88 -1.69
CA LEU A 38 21.06 -5.96 -3.03
C LEU A 38 21.87 -4.71 -3.35
N GLN A 39 21.35 -3.53 -3.02
CA GLN A 39 22.05 -2.26 -3.21
C GLN A 39 23.31 -2.15 -2.35
N ALA A 40 23.22 -2.56 -1.08
CA ALA A 40 24.35 -2.54 -0.16
C ALA A 40 25.48 -3.48 -0.63
N LEU A 41 25.12 -4.68 -1.13
CA LEU A 41 26.09 -5.63 -1.66
C LEU A 41 26.73 -5.13 -2.96
N GLU A 42 25.97 -4.53 -3.87
CA GLU A 42 26.52 -3.93 -5.10
C GLU A 42 27.52 -2.83 -4.76
N GLN A 43 27.20 -1.95 -3.80
CA GLN A 43 28.12 -0.91 -3.32
C GLN A 43 29.38 -1.49 -2.65
N ALA A 44 29.30 -2.71 -2.09
CA ALA A 44 30.44 -3.45 -1.56
C ALA A 44 31.22 -4.25 -2.63
N GLY A 45 30.84 -4.13 -3.92
CA GLY A 45 31.49 -4.81 -5.04
C GLY A 45 30.96 -6.22 -5.34
N ILE A 46 29.87 -6.64 -4.70
CA ILE A 46 29.24 -7.95 -4.91
C ILE A 46 27.92 -7.77 -5.68
N ASN A 47 27.91 -8.11 -6.97
CA ASN A 47 26.72 -7.96 -7.79
C ASN A 47 25.82 -9.20 -7.73
N LEU A 48 24.63 -9.03 -7.14
CA LEU A 48 23.59 -10.05 -7.05
C LEU A 48 22.33 -9.72 -7.88
N TYR A 49 22.34 -8.68 -8.69
CA TYR A 49 21.17 -8.31 -9.50
C TYR A 49 20.80 -9.38 -10.53
N PHE A 50 21.72 -10.28 -10.89
CA PHE A 50 21.42 -11.45 -11.71
C PHE A 50 20.36 -12.40 -11.12
N LEU A 51 20.10 -12.33 -9.80
CA LEU A 51 19.04 -13.09 -9.14
C LEU A 51 17.63 -12.51 -9.36
N VAL A 52 17.53 -11.28 -9.89
CA VAL A 52 16.27 -10.57 -10.09
C VAL A 52 16.04 -10.37 -11.59
N PRO A 53 15.24 -11.23 -12.25
CA PRO A 53 15.16 -11.28 -13.72
C PRO A 53 14.75 -9.96 -14.40
N TRP A 54 13.99 -9.13 -13.70
CA TRP A 54 13.45 -7.86 -14.19
C TRP A 54 14.28 -6.63 -13.79
N THR A 55 15.35 -6.78 -13.01
CA THR A 55 16.21 -5.67 -12.57
C THR A 55 17.65 -5.93 -12.98
N LYS A 56 18.11 -5.20 -14.00
CA LYS A 56 19.43 -5.42 -14.61
C LYS A 56 20.52 -4.50 -14.07
N THR A 57 20.16 -3.39 -13.44
CA THR A 57 21.13 -2.39 -13.00
C THR A 57 20.86 -1.92 -11.57
N TYR A 58 21.92 -1.44 -10.91
CA TYR A 58 21.84 -0.80 -9.60
C TYR A 58 20.78 0.31 -9.57
N TYR A 59 20.75 1.18 -10.59
CA TYR A 59 19.81 2.30 -10.64
C TYR A 59 18.36 1.86 -10.79
N GLN A 60 18.10 0.77 -11.53
CA GLN A 60 16.75 0.19 -11.55
C GLN A 60 16.36 -0.31 -10.17
N GLY A 61 17.26 -1.03 -9.47
CA GLY A 61 17.04 -1.49 -8.10
C GLY A 61 16.82 -0.35 -7.11
N LEU A 62 17.63 0.71 -7.20
CA LEU A 62 17.52 1.92 -6.37
C LEU A 62 16.17 2.60 -6.57
N THR A 63 15.74 2.77 -7.82
CA THR A 63 14.42 3.34 -8.13
C THR A 63 13.31 2.45 -7.57
N THR A 64 13.36 1.14 -7.79
CA THR A 64 12.35 0.22 -7.25
C THR A 64 12.30 0.24 -5.72
N HIS A 65 13.45 0.24 -5.04
CA HIS A 65 13.53 0.37 -3.58
C HIS A 65 12.88 1.67 -3.09
N GLY A 66 13.30 2.80 -3.67
CA GLY A 66 12.84 4.12 -3.26
C GLY A 66 11.36 4.33 -3.51
N VAL A 67 10.88 4.06 -4.73
CA VAL A 67 9.48 4.28 -5.13
C VAL A 67 8.55 3.39 -4.32
N LEU A 68 8.85 2.09 -4.19
CA LEU A 68 7.96 1.17 -3.45
C LEU A 68 7.88 1.52 -1.95
N ASN A 69 9.00 1.93 -1.33
CA ASN A 69 9.04 2.21 0.11
C ASN A 69 8.60 3.63 0.47
N ALA A 70 9.00 4.64 -0.29
CA ALA A 70 8.73 6.04 0.06
C ALA A 70 7.41 6.56 -0.52
N GLU A 71 7.01 6.10 -1.71
CA GLU A 71 5.82 6.61 -2.41
C GLU A 71 4.65 5.62 -2.34
N VAL A 72 4.81 4.41 -2.86
CA VAL A 72 3.70 3.45 -2.95
C VAL A 72 3.26 2.98 -1.57
N PHE A 73 4.18 2.53 -0.73
CA PHE A 73 3.85 2.09 0.63
C PHE A 73 3.14 3.19 1.43
N THR A 74 3.73 4.39 1.50
CA THR A 74 3.19 5.45 2.35
C THR A 74 1.82 5.92 1.85
N THR A 75 1.65 6.09 0.55
CA THR A 75 0.40 6.56 -0.04
C THR A 75 -0.74 5.58 0.18
N PHE A 76 -0.52 4.28 -0.06
CA PHE A 76 -1.53 3.27 0.17
C PHE A 76 -1.80 3.08 1.66
N PHE A 77 -0.76 3.04 2.49
CA PHE A 77 -0.92 2.89 3.94
C PHE A 77 -1.72 4.05 4.53
N ILE A 78 -1.37 5.30 4.23
CA ILE A 78 -2.07 6.50 4.72
C ILE A 78 -3.52 6.50 4.24
N THR A 79 -3.76 6.23 2.95
CA THR A 79 -5.13 6.20 2.39
C THR A 79 -6.00 5.16 3.09
N GLY A 80 -5.47 3.95 3.29
CA GLY A 80 -6.18 2.88 3.99
C GLY A 80 -6.39 3.18 5.47
N PHE A 81 -5.34 3.65 6.16
CA PHE A 81 -5.37 3.99 7.57
C PHE A 81 -6.34 5.12 7.88
N LEU A 82 -6.31 6.21 7.10
CA LEU A 82 -7.24 7.33 7.27
C LEU A 82 -8.68 6.94 6.95
N THR A 83 -8.90 6.14 5.89
CA THR A 83 -10.24 5.58 5.60
C THR A 83 -10.77 4.78 6.77
N TYR A 84 -9.92 3.98 7.42
CA TYR A 84 -10.30 3.25 8.61
C TYR A 84 -10.58 4.21 9.77
N ILE A 85 -9.59 4.98 10.22
CA ILE A 85 -9.68 5.69 11.50
C ILE A 85 -10.71 6.83 11.48
N VAL A 86 -10.78 7.61 10.40
CA VAL A 86 -11.64 8.80 10.31
C VAL A 86 -13.12 8.42 10.33
N THR A 87 -13.49 7.35 9.62
CA THR A 87 -14.90 6.91 9.58
C THR A 87 -15.39 6.42 10.93
N ARG A 88 -14.54 5.78 11.74
CA ARG A 88 -14.89 5.39 13.12
C ARG A 88 -14.89 6.59 14.06
N ALA A 89 -13.89 7.47 13.97
CA ALA A 89 -13.77 8.63 14.83
C ALA A 89 -14.96 9.60 14.69
N LEU A 90 -15.45 9.79 13.46
CA LEU A 90 -16.61 10.64 13.17
C LEU A 90 -17.95 9.88 13.21
N ASP A 91 -17.92 8.58 13.53
CA ASP A 91 -19.05 7.66 13.49
C ASP A 91 -19.90 7.73 12.19
N ARG A 92 -19.23 8.01 11.06
CA ARG A 92 -19.86 8.33 9.77
C ARG A 92 -19.25 7.53 8.62
N ASN A 93 -20.13 6.88 7.85
CA ASN A 93 -19.76 6.13 6.65
C ASN A 93 -19.33 7.07 5.51
N ILE A 94 -18.53 6.54 4.58
CA ILE A 94 -18.18 7.25 3.35
C ILE A 94 -19.46 7.45 2.51
N ARG A 95 -19.71 8.71 2.13
CA ARG A 95 -20.89 9.08 1.34
C ARG A 95 -20.88 8.48 -0.06
N TYR A 96 -19.75 8.63 -0.76
CA TYR A 96 -19.61 8.21 -2.17
C TYR A 96 -18.61 7.06 -2.29
N LYS A 97 -19.07 5.84 -2.02
CA LYS A 97 -18.26 4.62 -2.04
C LYS A 97 -17.53 4.40 -3.38
N TRP A 98 -18.16 4.78 -4.49
CA TRP A 98 -17.59 4.65 -5.83
C TRP A 98 -16.33 5.50 -6.02
N ILE A 99 -16.21 6.65 -5.35
CA ILE A 99 -14.99 7.48 -5.41
C ILE A 99 -13.82 6.74 -4.77
N SER A 100 -14.05 6.08 -3.63
CA SER A 100 -13.02 5.28 -2.98
C SER A 100 -12.59 4.09 -3.85
N ILE A 101 -13.54 3.45 -4.54
CA ILE A 101 -13.23 2.37 -5.49
C ILE A 101 -12.44 2.90 -6.68
N LEU A 102 -12.86 4.02 -7.29
CA LEU A 102 -12.17 4.65 -8.40
C LEU A 102 -10.75 5.05 -8.01
N GLY A 103 -10.58 5.68 -6.84
CA GLY A 103 -9.26 6.01 -6.30
C GLY A 103 -8.38 4.77 -6.14
N ALA A 104 -8.92 3.69 -5.57
CA ALA A 104 -8.20 2.42 -5.44
C ALA A 104 -7.75 1.86 -6.80
N VAL A 105 -8.64 1.87 -7.79
CA VAL A 105 -8.35 1.37 -9.15
C VAL A 105 -7.28 2.21 -9.83
N LEU A 106 -7.38 3.55 -9.76
CA LEU A 106 -6.40 4.46 -10.35
C LEU A 106 -5.03 4.33 -9.68
N MET A 107 -5.01 4.21 -8.36
CA MET A 107 -3.75 4.01 -7.62
C MET A 107 -3.11 2.68 -7.99
N ILE A 108 -3.87 1.58 -8.01
CA ILE A 108 -3.34 0.25 -8.36
C ILE A 108 -2.88 0.21 -9.82
N GLY A 109 -3.63 0.83 -10.73
CA GLY A 109 -3.27 0.87 -12.15
C GLY A 109 -2.14 1.84 -12.50
N GLY A 110 -1.78 2.75 -11.59
CA GLY A 110 -0.68 3.71 -11.76
C GLY A 110 0.67 3.22 -11.23
N VAL A 111 0.69 2.10 -10.50
CA VAL A 111 1.91 1.40 -10.04
C VAL A 111 2.36 0.40 -11.09
#